data_AF-A0AAV9ZG18-F1
#
_entry.id   AF-A0AAV9ZG18-F1
#
_cell.length_a   1.000
_cell.length_b   1.000
_cell.length_c   1.000
_cell.angle_alpha   90.00
_cell.angle_beta   90.00
_cell.angle_gamma   90.00
#
_symmetry.space_group_name_H-M   'P 1'
#
loop_
_entity.id
_entity.type
_entity.pdbx_description
1 polymer ?
#
loop_
_entity_poly.entity_id
_entity_poly.type
_entity_poly.pdbx_seq_one_letter_code
_entity_poly.pdbx_strand_id
1 'polypeptide(L)'
;YNWNFLVSDDASGLPVEFVPMLWGQAQADEFSDTIVSTLQSTDATAILGMNEPQETGQSNSTPEQAVELWKQHLEPLRAAHNVRLGS
;
A
#
# COMPACT_ATOMS: atom_id res chain seq x y z
N TYR A 1 0.48 8.21 -6.44
CA TYR A 1 0.02 7.80 -5.11
C TYR A 1 -0.98 8.83 -4.59
N ASN A 2 -1.89 8.44 -3.70
CA ASN A 2 -2.95 9.30 -3.14
C ASN A 2 -3.27 8.97 -1.67
N TRP A 3 -2.30 8.41 -0.93
CA TRP A 3 -2.47 7.86 0.43
C TRP A 3 -3.48 6.70 0.55
N ASN A 4 -3.91 6.13 -0.57
CA ASN A 4 -4.82 5.00 -0.63
C ASN A 4 -4.18 3.86 -1.43
N PHE A 5 -4.73 2.66 -1.28
CA PHE A 5 -4.43 1.51 -2.13
C PHE A 5 -5.30 1.46 -3.38
N LEU A 6 -6.38 2.24 -3.46
CA LEU A 6 -7.22 2.37 -4.65
C LEU A 6 -6.83 3.57 -5.51
N VAL A 7 -6.73 3.34 -6.81
CA VAL A 7 -6.64 4.42 -7.81
C VAL A 7 -8.00 5.13 -7.89
N SER A 8 -7.99 6.47 -7.91
CA SER A 8 -9.21 7.25 -8.13
C SER A 8 -9.60 7.27 -9.62
N ASP A 9 -10.89 7.32 -9.92
CA ASP A 9 -11.40 7.37 -11.30
C ASP A 9 -10.76 8.49 -12.14
N ASP A 10 -10.59 9.67 -11.54
CA ASP A 10 -9.98 10.84 -12.20
C ASP A 10 -8.49 10.66 -12.56
N ALA A 11 -7.82 9.67 -11.95
CA ALA A 11 -6.42 9.33 -12.22
C ALA A 11 -6.28 8.18 -13.23
N SER A 12 -7.38 7.51 -13.58
CA SER A 12 -7.37 6.39 -14.52
C SER A 12 -7.04 6.87 -15.94
N GLY A 13 -6.03 6.26 -16.56
CA GLY A 13 -5.60 6.58 -17.92
C GLY A 13 -4.67 7.80 -18.06
N LEU A 14 -4.28 8.44 -16.95
CA LEU A 14 -3.19 9.41 -16.99
C LEU A 14 -1.85 8.70 -17.30
N PRO A 15 -0.93 9.34 -18.03
CA PRO A 15 0.38 8.74 -18.37
C PRO A 15 1.36 8.81 -17.18
N VAL A 16 0.88 8.51 -15.97
CA VAL A 16 1.65 8.49 -14.73
C VAL A 16 1.33 7.23 -13.95
N GLU A 17 2.37 6.63 -13.35
CA GLU A 17 2.21 5.43 -12.53
C GLU A 17 1.44 5.74 -11.25
N PHE A 18 0.38 4.98 -10.99
CA PHE A 18 -0.23 4.92 -9.68
C PHE A 18 0.59 3.99 -8.77
N VAL A 19 0.82 4.42 -7.54
CA VAL A 19 1.55 3.64 -6.53
C VAL A 19 0.64 3.51 -5.31
N PRO A 20 0.08 2.31 -5.04
CA PRO A 20 -0.80 2.08 -3.91
C PRO A 20 -0.04 2.15 -2.58
N MET A 21 -0.76 2.44 -1.50
CA MET A 21 -0.21 2.56 -0.15
C MET A 21 -1.04 1.77 0.86
N LEU A 22 -0.38 0.96 1.68
CA LEU A 22 -0.92 0.50 2.95
C LEU A 22 -0.69 1.58 4.00
N TRP A 23 -1.65 2.48 4.19
CA TRP A 23 -1.51 3.63 5.07
C TRP A 23 -1.30 3.22 6.54
N GLY A 24 -2.01 2.21 7.03
CA GLY A 24 -1.92 1.76 8.43
C GLY A 24 -2.87 0.61 8.76
N GLN A 25 -2.86 0.18 10.03
CA GLN A 25 -3.64 -0.97 10.52
C GLN A 25 -5.13 -0.90 10.22
N ALA A 26 -5.72 0.31 10.28
CA ALA A 26 -7.16 0.51 10.14
C ALA A 26 -7.73 0.02 8.79
N GLN A 27 -6.90 -0.06 7.76
CA GLN A 27 -7.29 -0.48 6.41
C GLN A 27 -6.56 -1.74 5.93
N ALA A 28 -5.86 -2.46 6.82
CA ALA A 28 -5.01 -3.58 6.43
C ALA A 28 -5.80 -4.76 5.84
N ASP A 29 -6.98 -5.05 6.38
CA ASP A 29 -7.85 -6.12 5.88
C ASP A 29 -8.38 -5.79 4.47
N GLU A 30 -8.94 -4.58 4.29
CA GLU A 30 -9.44 -4.14 2.99
C GLU A 30 -8.32 -4.02 1.95
N PHE A 31 -7.14 -3.55 2.36
CA PHE A 31 -5.94 -3.56 1.53
C PHE A 31 -5.64 -4.98 1.03
N SER A 32 -5.60 -5.97 1.92
CA SER A 32 -5.29 -7.36 1.54
C SER A 32 -6.32 -7.95 0.57
N ASP A 33 -7.59 -7.60 0.72
CA ASP A 33 -8.66 -8.08 -0.16
C ASP A 33 -8.62 -7.44 -1.56
N THR A 34 -8.05 -6.23 -1.70
CA THR A 34 -8.18 -5.41 -2.91
C THR A 34 -6.86 -5.11 -3.62
N ILE A 35 -5.71 -5.29 -2.96
CA ILE A 35 -4.42 -4.89 -3.53
C ILE A 35 -4.12 -5.63 -4.84
N VAL A 36 -4.44 -6.93 -4.92
CA VAL A 36 -4.20 -7.72 -6.13
C VAL A 36 -5.00 -7.21 -7.31
N SER A 37 -6.28 -6.87 -7.12
CA SER A 37 -7.10 -6.31 -8.21
C SER A 37 -6.61 -4.92 -8.62
N THR A 38 -6.11 -4.13 -7.66
CA THR A 38 -5.50 -2.82 -7.97
C THR A 38 -4.20 -2.97 -8.76
N LEU A 39 -3.33 -3.90 -8.40
CA LEU A 39 -2.10 -4.20 -9.16
C LEU A 39 -2.41 -4.72 -10.58
N GLN A 40 -3.56 -5.38 -10.77
CA GLN A 40 -3.97 -5.87 -12.09
C GLN A 40 -4.64 -4.79 -12.95
N SER A 41 -5.30 -3.81 -12.33
CA SER A 41 -5.98 -2.71 -13.03
C SER A 41 -5.09 -1.51 -13.29
N THR A 42 -3.85 -1.53 -12.78
CA THR A 42 -2.86 -0.45 -12.91
C THR A 42 -1.52 -1.00 -13.37
N ASP A 43 -0.64 -0.13 -13.88
CA ASP A 43 0.76 -0.48 -14.20
C ASP A 43 1.69 -0.30 -12.99
N ALA A 44 1.19 -0.53 -11.77
CA ALA A 44 1.94 -0.30 -10.54
C ALA A 44 3.13 -1.26 -10.42
N THR A 45 4.33 -0.70 -10.24
CA THR A 45 5.60 -1.44 -10.06
C THR A 45 6.13 -1.34 -8.63
N ALA A 46 5.44 -0.60 -7.77
CA ALA A 46 5.80 -0.41 -6.38
C ALA A 46 4.57 -0.28 -5.46
N ILE A 47 4.77 -0.54 -4.17
CA ILE A 47 3.78 -0.34 -3.11
C ILE A 47 4.46 0.42 -1.97
N LEU A 48 3.76 1.38 -1.38
CA LEU A 48 4.20 2.14 -0.20
C LEU A 48 3.63 1.53 1.09
N GLY A 49 4.44 1.53 2.15
CA GLY A 49 4.03 1.13 3.48
C GLY A 49 3.40 2.26 4.30
N MET A 50 3.37 2.04 5.61
CA MET A 50 2.60 2.84 6.56
C MET A 50 2.98 4.33 6.55
N ASN A 51 1.97 5.20 6.54
CA ASN A 51 2.16 6.64 6.46
C ASN A 51 2.38 7.24 7.85
N GLU A 52 3.57 7.79 8.08
CA GLU A 52 3.94 8.47 9.33
C GLU A 52 3.56 7.65 10.59
N PRO A 53 4.08 6.42 10.74
CA PRO A 53 3.75 5.55 11.89
C PRO A 53 4.09 6.19 13.24
N GLN A 54 5.02 7.14 13.27
CA GLN A 54 5.40 7.87 14.47
C GLN A 54 4.38 8.94 14.92
N GLU A 55 3.48 9.38 14.05
CA GLU A 55 2.56 10.49 14.31
C GLU A 55 1.19 10.00 14.78
N THR A 56 0.71 10.53 15.91
CA THR A 56 -0.52 10.05 16.56
C THR A 56 -1.81 10.35 15.77
N GLY A 57 -1.78 11.39 14.94
CA GLY A 57 -2.89 11.73 14.04
C GLY A 57 -2.86 11.00 12.69
N GLN A 58 -1.88 10.12 12.49
CA GLN A 58 -1.65 9.38 11.24
C GLN A 58 -1.79 7.88 11.50
N SER A 59 -0.96 7.04 10.87
CA SER A 59 -1.08 5.60 11.03
C SER A 59 -0.71 5.10 12.43
N ASN A 60 -0.04 5.93 13.23
CA ASN A 60 0.16 5.79 14.67
C ASN A 60 0.42 4.35 15.12
N SER A 61 1.58 3.82 14.74
CA SER A 61 1.98 2.43 14.98
C SER A 61 3.35 2.38 15.63
N THR A 62 3.54 1.49 16.61
CA THR A 62 4.88 1.22 17.14
C THR A 62 5.75 0.53 16.06
N PRO A 63 7.08 0.56 16.19
CA PRO A 63 7.96 -0.17 15.28
C PRO A 63 7.61 -1.67 15.17
N GLU A 64 7.21 -2.30 16.27
CA GLU A 64 6.82 -3.72 16.30
C GLU A 64 5.55 -3.97 15.49
N GLN A 65 4.53 -3.13 15.67
CA GLN A 65 3.28 -3.20 14.90
C GLN A 65 3.54 -2.95 13.40
N ALA A 66 4.39 -1.98 13.07
CA ALA A 66 4.74 -1.69 11.69
C ALA A 66 5.48 -2.87 11.02
N VAL A 67 6.38 -3.55 11.75
CA VAL A 67 7.07 -4.75 11.26
C VAL A 67 6.09 -5.91 11.05
N GLU A 68 5.13 -6.09 11.95
CA GLU A 68 4.09 -7.11 11.80
C GLU A 68 3.24 -6.84 10.55
N LEU A 69 2.75 -5.61 10.38
CA LEU A 69 2.00 -5.20 9.19
C LEU A 69 2.80 -5.41 7.90
N TRP A 70 4.07 -5.02 7.89
CA TRP A 70 4.95 -5.22 6.73
C TRP A 70 5.05 -6.69 6.34
N LYS A 71 5.36 -7.56 7.32
CA LYS A 71 5.54 -8.99 7.08
C LYS A 71 4.25 -9.68 6.63
N GLN A 72 3.11 -9.26 7.17
CA GLN A 72 1.81 -9.86 6.88
C GLN A 72 1.27 -9.40 5.52
N HIS A 73 1.34 -8.11 5.21
CA HIS A 73 0.61 -7.53 4.08
C HIS A 73 1.47 -7.08 2.90
N LEU A 74 2.75 -6.72 3.11
CA LEU A 74 3.61 -6.16 2.04
C LEU A 74 4.65 -7.16 1.52
N GLU A 75 5.42 -7.80 2.41
CA GLU A 75 6.50 -8.71 2.02
C GLU A 75 6.06 -9.82 1.04
N PRO A 76 4.88 -10.47 1.22
CA PRO A 76 4.42 -11.51 0.29
C PRO A 76 4.20 -11.00 -1.15
N LEU A 77 3.85 -9.72 -1.31
CA LEU A 77 3.52 -9.13 -2.61
C LEU A 77 4.75 -8.96 -3.51
N ARG A 78 5.93 -8.75 -2.92
CA ARG A 78 7.18 -8.49 -3.65
C ARG A 78 7.48 -9.58 -4.69
N ALA A 79 7.51 -10.84 -4.25
CA ALA A 79 7.81 -11.96 -5.15
C ALA A 79 6.59 -12.42 -5.94
N ALA A 80 5.39 -12.38 -5.33
CA ALA A 80 4.16 -12.85 -5.97
C ALA A 80 3.73 -11.98 -7.17
N HIS A 81 4.01 -10.67 -7.12
CA HIS A 81 3.56 -9.70 -8.13
C HIS A 81 4.71 -8.92 -8.77
N ASN A 82 5.97 -9.24 -8.45
CA ASN A 82 7.16 -8.56 -8.98
C ASN A 82 7.15 -7.04 -8.76
N VAL A 83 6.71 -6.61 -7.58
CA VAL A 83 6.66 -5.19 -7.18
C VAL A 83 7.79 -4.84 -6.22
N ARG A 84 8.20 -3.58 -6.21
CA ARG A 84 9.10 -3.01 -5.19
C ARG A 84 8.30 -2.58 -3.96
N LEU A 85 8.89 -2.65 -2.78
CA LEU A 85 8.26 -2.20 -1.54
C LEU A 85 9.02 -0.99 -0.99
N GLY A 86 8.30 0.08 -0.66
CA GLY A 86 8.85 1.30 -0.07
C GLY A 86 8.37 1.48 1.38
N SER A 87 9.28 1.87 2.27
CA SER A 87 9.01 2.21 3.68
C SER A 87 8.94 3.70 3.90
#